data_AF-A0A0R3KDP0-F1
#
_entry.id   AF-A0A0R3KDP0-F1
#
_cell.length_a   1.000
_cell.length_b   1.000
_cell.length_c   1.000
_cell.angle_alpha   90.00
_cell.angle_beta   90.00
_cell.angle_gamma   90.00
#
_symmetry.space_group_name_H-M   'P 1'
#
loop_
_entity.id
_entity.type
_entity.pdbx_description
1 polymer ?
#
loop_
_entity_poly.entity_id
_entity_poly.type
_entity_poly.pdbx_seq_one_letter_code
_entity_poly.pdbx_strand_id
1 'polypeptide(L)'
;MSDGKSGLQLRSLLKKSGELELSLLDVPTPEPADDEVVVRVEATPINPSDLGLLIGSAEMSTAKESGTKDAPVITAKMPESAMRMMAARLDQSLPVGNEGAGVVIRTGSSDAAKALMGKNVSMIGGAMYSQYRTMKLRDVMELPAGTTPADGASWFVNPLTALGMTETMQRENHKALVHTAAASNLGQMLNKICIKDGIGLVNIVRSKEQADILHKIGAKYVVDSTSPTFMDDLTSALVETGATIAFDAIGGGKLASQILTCMEMAANKTAKEYSRYGSNVYKQVYIYGSLDNRPTELSRAFGLTWGVGGWLLTPFLQKIGPAEIGRLRQRVASELKTTFASHYTQTVSLQETLQLSNIAIYNKRSTGEKFLINPNKG
;
A
#
# COMPACT_ATOMS: atom_id res chain seq x y z
N MET A 1 -30.15 9.26 -14.23
CA MET A 1 -29.06 9.06 -13.24
C MET A 1 -29.64 8.22 -12.12
N SER A 2 -28.91 7.21 -11.63
CA SER A 2 -29.33 6.45 -10.44
C SER A 2 -29.58 7.42 -9.28
N ASP A 3 -30.61 7.19 -8.47
CA ASP A 3 -30.98 8.04 -7.34
C ASP A 3 -30.01 7.91 -6.15
N GLY A 4 -28.94 7.12 -6.31
CA GLY A 4 -27.90 6.89 -5.32
C GLY A 4 -28.36 6.14 -4.07
N LYS A 5 -29.55 5.50 -4.10
CA LYS A 5 -30.08 4.74 -2.95
C LYS A 5 -29.61 3.29 -2.90
N SER A 6 -29.15 2.76 -4.01
CA SER A 6 -28.38 1.53 -4.08
C SER A 6 -27.31 1.64 -5.15
N GLY A 7 -26.34 0.73 -5.12
CA GLY A 7 -25.34 0.61 -6.15
C GLY A 7 -24.50 -0.65 -5.98
N LEU A 8 -23.78 -0.99 -7.04
CA LEU A 8 -22.91 -2.16 -7.05
C LEU A 8 -21.74 -1.98 -6.09
N GLN A 9 -21.46 -3.03 -5.32
CA GLN A 9 -20.32 -3.18 -4.43
C GLN A 9 -19.66 -4.53 -4.67
N LEU A 10 -18.35 -4.51 -4.90
CA LEU A 10 -17.57 -5.73 -5.07
C LEU A 10 -17.44 -6.47 -3.74
N ARG A 11 -17.62 -7.79 -3.81
CA ARG A 11 -17.50 -8.73 -2.69
C ARG A 11 -16.41 -9.76 -2.90
N SER A 12 -15.79 -10.16 -1.80
CA SER A 12 -14.89 -11.31 -1.71
C SER A 12 -15.39 -12.26 -0.61
N LEU A 13 -15.89 -13.41 -1.03
CA LEU A 13 -16.44 -14.46 -0.17
C LEU A 13 -15.53 -15.69 -0.25
N LEU A 14 -14.94 -16.09 0.87
CA LEU A 14 -14.23 -17.37 0.98
C LEU A 14 -15.16 -18.37 1.68
N LYS A 15 -15.64 -19.37 0.94
CA LYS A 15 -16.54 -20.41 1.47
C LYS A 15 -15.76 -21.46 2.26
N LYS A 16 -16.37 -22.08 3.27
CA LYS A 16 -15.79 -23.24 4.00
C LYS A 16 -15.38 -24.40 3.09
N SER A 17 -15.98 -24.52 1.91
CA SER A 17 -15.61 -25.50 0.88
C SER A 17 -14.22 -25.29 0.28
N GLY A 18 -13.57 -24.14 0.56
CA GLY A 18 -12.30 -23.77 -0.07
C GLY A 18 -12.46 -23.03 -1.40
N GLU A 19 -13.68 -22.66 -1.78
CA GLU A 19 -13.93 -21.82 -2.95
C GLU A 19 -13.93 -20.34 -2.55
N LEU A 20 -13.05 -19.55 -3.17
CA LEU A 20 -13.15 -18.10 -3.22
C LEU A 20 -14.15 -17.72 -4.32
N GLU A 21 -15.07 -16.82 -4.02
CA GLU A 21 -16.01 -16.21 -4.94
C GLU A 21 -15.86 -14.68 -4.90
N LEU A 22 -15.69 -14.07 -6.07
CA LEU A 22 -15.70 -12.63 -6.30
C LEU A 22 -16.92 -12.27 -7.11
N SER A 23 -17.72 -11.33 -6.62
CA SER A 23 -19.00 -10.96 -7.25
C SER A 23 -19.34 -9.49 -7.02
N LEU A 24 -20.27 -8.96 -7.81
CA LEU A 24 -20.87 -7.64 -7.58
C LEU A 24 -22.26 -7.82 -6.98
N LEU A 25 -22.51 -7.17 -5.85
CA LEU A 25 -23.85 -7.13 -5.24
C LEU A 25 -24.40 -5.71 -5.31
N ASP A 26 -25.69 -5.58 -5.63
CA ASP A 26 -26.39 -4.32 -5.40
C ASP A 26 -26.64 -4.15 -3.90
N VAL A 27 -26.17 -3.04 -3.33
CA VAL A 27 -26.24 -2.79 -1.89
C VAL A 27 -26.95 -1.46 -1.62
N PRO A 28 -27.81 -1.40 -0.58
CA PRO A 28 -28.40 -0.13 -0.17
C PRO A 28 -27.32 0.89 0.23
N THR A 29 -27.54 2.14 -0.12
CA THR A 29 -26.74 3.29 0.31
C THR A 29 -27.50 4.01 1.42
N PRO A 30 -27.06 3.88 2.69
CA PRO A 30 -27.75 4.49 3.82
C PRO A 30 -27.91 6.01 3.66
N GLU A 31 -29.02 6.56 4.15
CA GLU A 31 -29.16 8.00 4.34
C GLU A 31 -28.05 8.49 5.31
N PRO A 32 -27.38 9.61 4.99
CA PRO A 32 -26.30 10.10 5.84
C PRO A 32 -26.87 10.62 7.18
N ALA A 33 -26.25 10.23 8.29
CA ALA A 33 -26.45 10.90 9.57
C ALA A 33 -25.91 12.35 9.52
N ASP A 34 -26.15 13.13 10.58
CA ASP A 34 -25.82 14.56 10.64
C ASP A 34 -24.36 14.88 10.26
N ASP A 35 -23.41 14.04 10.70
CA ASP A 35 -21.97 14.15 10.47
C ASP A 35 -21.45 13.19 9.38
N GLU A 36 -22.31 12.82 8.43
CA GLU A 36 -21.98 11.95 7.32
C GLU A 36 -22.27 12.58 5.96
N VAL A 37 -21.64 12.00 4.92
CA VAL A 37 -21.87 12.35 3.53
C VAL A 37 -22.00 11.09 2.70
N VAL A 38 -22.76 11.15 1.60
CA VAL A 38 -22.80 10.11 0.57
C VAL A 38 -21.97 10.55 -0.60
N VAL A 39 -21.00 9.72 -0.96
CA VAL A 39 -20.05 9.97 -2.05
C VAL A 39 -20.31 8.98 -3.17
N ARG A 40 -20.46 9.51 -4.39
CA ARG A 40 -20.35 8.73 -5.63
C ARG A 40 -18.88 8.49 -5.91
N VAL A 41 -18.41 7.25 -5.78
CA VAL A 41 -17.00 6.90 -5.94
C VAL A 41 -16.64 6.91 -7.42
N GLU A 42 -15.63 7.67 -7.81
CA GLU A 42 -15.20 7.80 -9.21
C GLU A 42 -13.78 7.30 -9.45
N ALA A 43 -13.03 7.03 -8.37
CA ALA A 43 -11.67 6.54 -8.46
C ALA A 43 -11.28 5.79 -7.18
N THR A 44 -10.86 4.54 -7.28
CA THR A 44 -10.32 3.75 -6.17
C THR A 44 -9.16 2.90 -6.70
N PRO A 45 -7.96 2.99 -6.11
CA PRO A 45 -6.80 2.24 -6.57
C PRO A 45 -6.93 0.76 -6.22
N ILE A 46 -6.25 -0.09 -7.00
CA ILE A 46 -5.95 -1.47 -6.58
C ILE A 46 -4.57 -1.48 -5.91
N ASN A 47 -4.52 -1.50 -4.58
CA ASN A 47 -3.28 -1.66 -3.82
C ASN A 47 -3.03 -3.13 -3.44
N PRO A 48 -1.78 -3.55 -3.16
CA PRO A 48 -1.49 -4.90 -2.68
C PRO A 48 -2.29 -5.30 -1.43
N SER A 49 -2.58 -4.35 -0.53
CA SER A 49 -3.44 -4.58 0.63
C SER A 49 -4.87 -4.98 0.24
N ASP A 50 -5.42 -4.35 -0.80
CA ASP A 50 -6.76 -4.69 -1.29
C ASP A 50 -6.77 -6.08 -1.91
N LEU A 51 -5.69 -6.45 -2.63
CA LEU A 51 -5.54 -7.79 -3.21
C LEU A 51 -5.43 -8.90 -2.16
N GLY A 52 -4.81 -8.62 -1.01
CA GLY A 52 -4.78 -9.55 0.12
C GLY A 52 -6.17 -9.90 0.63
N LEU A 53 -7.10 -8.94 0.63
CA LEU A 53 -8.51 -9.18 0.97
C LEU A 53 -9.32 -9.74 -0.21
N LEU A 54 -9.12 -9.19 -1.41
CA LEU A 54 -9.84 -9.56 -2.63
C LEU A 54 -9.59 -11.02 -2.99
N ILE A 55 -8.32 -11.37 -3.21
CA ILE A 55 -7.88 -12.66 -3.78
C ILE A 55 -7.22 -13.52 -2.69
N GLY A 56 -6.46 -12.89 -1.78
CA GLY A 56 -5.66 -13.61 -0.80
C GLY A 56 -4.67 -14.56 -1.47
N SER A 57 -4.66 -15.82 -1.03
CA SER A 57 -3.78 -16.88 -1.55
C SER A 57 -4.46 -17.80 -2.56
N ALA A 58 -5.59 -17.39 -3.14
CA ALA A 58 -6.31 -18.23 -4.09
C ALA A 58 -5.44 -18.59 -5.31
N GLU A 59 -5.57 -19.84 -5.76
CA GLU A 59 -4.90 -20.38 -6.94
C GLU A 59 -5.59 -19.88 -8.20
N MET A 60 -5.19 -18.70 -8.68
CA MET A 60 -5.83 -18.05 -9.83
C MET A 60 -5.67 -18.84 -11.15
N SER A 61 -4.80 -19.84 -11.22
CA SER A 61 -4.74 -20.81 -12.34
C SER A 61 -5.98 -21.70 -12.41
N THR A 62 -6.73 -21.84 -11.30
CA THR A 62 -7.98 -22.58 -11.21
C THR A 62 -9.21 -21.70 -11.43
N ALA A 63 -9.00 -20.42 -11.72
CA ALA A 63 -10.07 -19.44 -11.76
C ALA A 63 -11.06 -19.72 -12.89
N LYS A 64 -12.35 -19.55 -12.61
CA LYS A 64 -13.44 -19.72 -13.56
C LYS A 64 -14.30 -18.47 -13.58
N GLU A 65 -14.72 -18.09 -14.78
CA GLU A 65 -15.66 -17.00 -14.99
C GLU A 65 -17.07 -17.58 -15.20
N SER A 66 -18.06 -16.91 -14.59
CA SER A 66 -19.48 -17.22 -14.70
C SER A 66 -20.30 -15.93 -14.52
N GLY A 67 -21.62 -16.02 -14.53
CA GLY A 67 -22.50 -14.86 -14.43
C GLY A 67 -22.74 -14.19 -15.78
N THR A 68 -23.11 -12.90 -15.75
CA THR A 68 -23.35 -12.10 -16.96
C THR A 68 -22.31 -11.01 -17.11
N LYS A 69 -22.31 -10.29 -18.25
CA LYS A 69 -21.43 -9.14 -18.46
C LYS A 69 -21.62 -8.05 -17.39
N ASP A 70 -22.85 -7.84 -16.94
CA ASP A 70 -23.18 -6.79 -15.97
C ASP A 70 -23.00 -7.24 -14.51
N ALA A 71 -23.06 -8.55 -14.27
CA ALA A 71 -22.86 -9.19 -12.97
C ALA A 71 -21.90 -10.39 -13.09
N PRO A 72 -20.60 -10.14 -13.39
CA PRO A 72 -19.61 -11.20 -13.51
C PRO A 72 -19.30 -11.82 -12.16
N VAL A 73 -19.01 -13.12 -12.15
CA VAL A 73 -18.61 -13.88 -10.97
C VAL A 73 -17.34 -14.67 -11.28
N ILE A 74 -16.30 -14.45 -10.47
CA ILE A 74 -15.05 -15.21 -10.54
C ILE A 74 -14.96 -16.15 -9.35
N THR A 75 -14.75 -17.44 -9.61
CA THR A 75 -14.43 -18.42 -8.56
C THR A 75 -13.02 -18.97 -8.71
N ALA A 76 -12.36 -19.29 -7.60
CA ALA A 76 -11.04 -19.92 -7.59
C ALA A 76 -10.86 -20.78 -6.33
N LYS A 77 -9.97 -21.77 -6.38
CA LYS A 77 -9.65 -22.60 -5.22
C LYS A 77 -8.70 -21.90 -4.26
N MET A 78 -8.92 -22.09 -2.96
CA MET A 78 -8.02 -21.68 -1.90
C MET A 78 -7.22 -22.90 -1.40
N PRO A 79 -5.89 -22.83 -1.28
CA PRO A 79 -5.10 -23.92 -0.75
C PRO A 79 -5.43 -24.18 0.72
N GLU A 80 -5.41 -25.45 1.15
CA GLU A 80 -5.76 -25.85 2.52
C GLU A 80 -4.93 -25.15 3.59
N SER A 81 -3.65 -24.86 3.31
CA SER A 81 -2.77 -24.12 4.21
C SER A 81 -3.25 -22.69 4.47
N ALA A 82 -3.85 -22.03 3.46
CA ALA A 82 -4.40 -20.69 3.59
C ALA A 82 -5.77 -20.68 4.28
N MET A 83 -6.56 -21.75 4.18
CA MET A 83 -7.88 -21.86 4.83
C MET A 83 -7.79 -21.66 6.34
N ARG A 84 -6.75 -22.19 7.00
CA ARG A 84 -6.55 -22.01 8.45
C ARG A 84 -6.26 -20.55 8.83
N MET A 85 -5.41 -19.87 8.04
CA MET A 85 -5.09 -18.46 8.27
C MET A 85 -6.29 -17.54 8.05
N MET A 86 -7.23 -17.96 7.19
CA MET A 86 -8.41 -17.20 6.82
C MET A 86 -9.69 -17.64 7.56
N ALA A 87 -9.56 -18.46 8.62
CA ALA A 87 -10.70 -19.02 9.36
C ALA A 87 -11.71 -17.94 9.81
N ALA A 88 -11.20 -16.78 10.23
CA ALA A 88 -12.01 -15.66 10.73
C ALA A 88 -12.93 -15.01 9.68
N ARG A 89 -12.75 -15.29 8.39
CA ARG A 89 -13.57 -14.72 7.29
C ARG A 89 -14.35 -15.77 6.49
N LEU A 90 -14.31 -17.04 6.90
CA LEU A 90 -15.03 -18.10 6.19
C LEU A 90 -16.54 -17.82 6.20
N ASP A 91 -17.17 -18.00 5.04
CA ASP A 91 -18.58 -17.73 4.76
C ASP A 91 -19.02 -16.26 4.98
N GLN A 92 -18.07 -15.32 5.07
CA GLN A 92 -18.36 -13.89 5.16
C GLN A 92 -18.14 -13.21 3.82
N SER A 93 -19.18 -12.55 3.30
CA SER A 93 -19.10 -11.75 2.09
C SER A 93 -18.55 -10.37 2.44
N LEU A 94 -17.24 -10.17 2.21
CA LEU A 94 -16.55 -8.96 2.66
C LEU A 94 -16.48 -7.90 1.55
N PRO A 95 -16.75 -6.61 1.85
CA PRO A 95 -16.41 -5.51 0.97
C PRO A 95 -14.90 -5.36 0.80
N VAL A 96 -14.47 -4.77 -0.33
CA VAL A 96 -13.05 -4.54 -0.64
C VAL A 96 -12.78 -3.08 -1.00
N GLY A 97 -11.53 -2.64 -0.87
CA GLY A 97 -11.04 -1.31 -1.24
C GLY A 97 -10.87 -0.40 -0.03
N ASN A 98 -9.64 -0.09 0.33
CA ASN A 98 -9.31 0.68 1.53
C ASN A 98 -9.61 2.18 1.40
N GLU A 99 -9.19 2.77 0.29
CA GLU A 99 -9.22 4.21 0.01
C GLU A 99 -9.80 4.48 -1.38
N GLY A 100 -10.29 5.69 -1.61
CA GLY A 100 -10.80 6.11 -2.91
C GLY A 100 -11.19 7.57 -2.89
N ALA A 101 -11.71 8.07 -4.00
CA ALA A 101 -12.15 9.44 -4.16
C ALA A 101 -13.37 9.51 -5.06
N GLY A 102 -14.12 10.60 -4.92
CA GLY A 102 -15.37 10.79 -5.62
C GLY A 102 -16.01 12.13 -5.34
N VAL A 103 -17.29 12.24 -5.68
CA VAL A 103 -18.08 13.48 -5.53
C VAL A 103 -19.12 13.28 -4.44
N VAL A 104 -19.23 14.24 -3.52
CA VAL A 104 -20.31 14.24 -2.53
C VAL A 104 -21.63 14.57 -3.20
N ILE A 105 -22.60 13.66 -3.12
CA ILE A 105 -23.92 13.79 -3.76
C ILE A 105 -25.06 13.96 -2.76
N ARG A 106 -24.85 13.59 -1.49
CA ARG A 106 -25.78 13.86 -0.38
C ARG A 106 -25.01 14.16 0.90
N THR A 107 -25.61 14.89 1.81
CA THR A 107 -25.00 15.28 3.08
C THR A 107 -25.99 15.10 4.22
N GLY A 108 -25.47 14.87 5.42
CA GLY A 108 -26.19 15.06 6.66
C GLY A 108 -26.61 16.51 6.89
N SER A 109 -27.22 16.75 8.05
CA SER A 109 -27.77 18.07 8.40
C SER A 109 -26.73 19.05 8.95
N SER A 110 -25.53 18.59 9.38
CA SER A 110 -24.51 19.47 9.94
C SER A 110 -23.93 20.43 8.89
N ASP A 111 -23.53 21.63 9.32
CA ASP A 111 -22.94 22.64 8.42
C ASP A 111 -21.63 22.14 7.79
N ALA A 112 -20.84 21.38 8.54
CA ALA A 112 -19.61 20.75 8.04
C ALA A 112 -19.91 19.74 6.92
N ALA A 113 -20.98 18.95 7.03
CA ALA A 113 -21.40 18.03 5.97
C ALA A 113 -21.91 18.79 4.75
N LYS A 114 -22.82 19.76 4.95
CA LYS A 114 -23.37 20.61 3.88
C LYS A 114 -22.29 21.34 3.09
N ALA A 115 -21.23 21.79 3.76
CA ALA A 115 -20.09 22.46 3.13
C ALA A 115 -19.34 21.57 2.12
N LEU A 116 -19.50 20.24 2.18
CA LEU A 116 -18.90 19.31 1.23
C LEU A 116 -19.79 18.96 0.04
N MET A 117 -21.06 19.38 0.01
CA MET A 117 -21.99 19.07 -1.07
C MET A 117 -21.39 19.44 -2.44
N GLY A 118 -21.40 18.49 -3.39
CA GLY A 118 -20.87 18.68 -4.75
C GLY A 118 -19.35 18.73 -4.86
N LYS A 119 -18.61 18.67 -3.74
CA LYS A 119 -17.15 18.71 -3.76
C LYS A 119 -16.54 17.36 -4.08
N ASN A 120 -15.35 17.40 -4.68
CA ASN A 120 -14.51 16.23 -4.79
C ASN A 120 -13.84 15.96 -3.43
N VAL A 121 -13.88 14.70 -3.00
CA VAL A 121 -13.30 14.26 -1.73
C VAL A 121 -12.48 12.99 -1.90
N SER A 122 -11.42 12.84 -1.11
CA SER A 122 -10.73 11.56 -0.86
C SER A 122 -11.27 10.94 0.42
N MET A 123 -11.29 9.63 0.49
CA MET A 123 -11.87 8.85 1.58
C MET A 123 -10.95 7.69 2.00
N ILE A 124 -10.92 7.39 3.29
CA ILE A 124 -10.31 6.18 3.84
C ILE A 124 -11.24 5.54 4.88
N GLY A 125 -11.80 4.38 4.57
CA GLY A 125 -12.71 3.69 5.50
C GLY A 125 -13.27 2.38 5.00
N GLY A 126 -12.63 1.77 4.00
CA GLY A 126 -13.02 0.46 3.48
C GLY A 126 -14.23 0.50 2.54
N ALA A 127 -14.44 -0.63 1.86
CA ALA A 127 -15.53 -0.83 0.90
C ALA A 127 -15.51 0.16 -0.28
N MET A 128 -14.36 0.66 -0.70
CA MET A 128 -14.27 1.67 -1.76
C MET A 128 -14.52 1.11 -3.17
N TYR A 129 -14.51 -0.21 -3.35
CA TYR A 129 -14.92 -0.86 -4.60
C TYR A 129 -16.45 -0.91 -4.70
N SER A 130 -17.06 0.28 -4.67
CA SER A 130 -18.50 0.50 -4.61
C SER A 130 -18.88 1.72 -5.41
N GLN A 131 -20.06 1.74 -6.00
CA GLN A 131 -20.59 2.93 -6.68
C GLN A 131 -20.84 4.09 -5.71
N TYR A 132 -21.35 3.79 -4.50
CA TYR A 132 -21.68 4.79 -3.50
C TYR A 132 -21.21 4.37 -2.11
N ARG A 133 -20.83 5.36 -1.28
CA ARG A 133 -20.45 5.16 0.12
C ARG A 133 -20.98 6.28 1.01
N THR A 134 -21.65 5.90 2.09
CA THR A 134 -21.96 6.78 3.22
C THR A 134 -20.76 6.77 4.18
N MET A 135 -20.21 7.94 4.47
CA MET A 135 -18.94 8.13 5.16
C MET A 135 -19.02 9.20 6.24
N LYS A 136 -18.39 8.96 7.39
CA LYS A 136 -18.23 9.95 8.45
C LYS A 136 -17.23 11.03 8.04
N LEU A 137 -17.49 12.28 8.41
CA LEU A 137 -16.64 13.41 8.03
C LEU A 137 -15.16 13.25 8.41
N ARG A 138 -14.85 12.58 9.53
CA ARG A 138 -13.46 12.33 9.95
C ARG A 138 -12.63 11.47 8.97
N ASP A 139 -13.33 10.71 8.13
CA ASP A 139 -12.78 9.76 7.17
C ASP A 139 -12.82 10.31 5.73
N VAL A 140 -13.18 11.60 5.58
CA VAL A 140 -13.35 12.33 4.32
C VAL A 140 -12.43 13.56 4.32
N MET A 141 -11.73 13.80 3.22
CA MET A 141 -10.94 15.02 3.02
C MET A 141 -11.30 15.67 1.69
N GLU A 142 -11.66 16.95 1.73
CA GLU A 142 -11.87 17.76 0.53
C GLU A 142 -10.58 17.79 -0.31
N LEU A 143 -10.71 17.48 -1.61
CA LEU A 143 -9.59 17.64 -2.50
C LEU A 143 -9.38 19.12 -2.86
N PRO A 144 -8.15 19.60 -3.09
CA PRO A 144 -7.92 20.99 -3.48
C PRO A 144 -8.62 21.33 -4.79
N ALA A 145 -8.98 22.59 -4.98
CA ALA A 145 -9.62 23.04 -6.21
C ALA A 145 -8.82 22.62 -7.46
N GLY A 146 -9.52 22.12 -8.49
CA GLY A 146 -8.88 21.66 -9.73
C GLY A 146 -8.20 20.29 -9.63
N THR A 147 -8.47 19.50 -8.58
CA THR A 147 -8.06 18.11 -8.50
C THR A 147 -9.23 17.17 -8.80
N THR A 148 -8.94 16.15 -9.61
CA THR A 148 -9.92 15.13 -9.99
C THR A 148 -9.96 14.01 -8.94
N PRO A 149 -11.04 13.21 -8.88
CA PRO A 149 -11.05 12.00 -8.06
C PRO A 149 -9.87 11.08 -8.36
N ALA A 150 -9.45 10.94 -9.63
CA ALA A 150 -8.28 10.15 -9.98
C ALA A 150 -6.98 10.67 -9.31
N ASP A 151 -6.79 11.98 -9.24
CA ASP A 151 -5.65 12.59 -8.52
C ASP A 151 -5.69 12.27 -7.02
N GLY A 152 -6.90 12.23 -6.44
CA GLY A 152 -7.13 12.01 -5.01
C GLY A 152 -7.29 10.55 -4.58
N ALA A 153 -7.24 9.59 -5.51
CA ALA A 153 -7.62 8.20 -5.24
C ALA A 153 -6.63 7.45 -4.33
N SER A 154 -5.35 7.84 -4.35
CA SER A 154 -4.29 7.25 -3.51
C SER A 154 -3.70 8.26 -2.51
N TRP A 155 -4.56 9.08 -1.88
CA TRP A 155 -4.12 10.12 -0.95
C TRP A 155 -3.63 9.54 0.39
N PHE A 156 -4.20 8.43 0.88
CA PHE A 156 -3.95 8.00 2.25
C PHE A 156 -2.88 6.92 2.34
N VAL A 157 -3.07 5.77 1.69
CA VAL A 157 -2.31 4.56 2.02
C VAL A 157 -0.83 4.72 1.67
N ASN A 158 -0.49 4.95 0.41
CA ASN A 158 0.91 5.05 -0.01
C ASN A 158 1.60 6.31 0.57
N PRO A 159 1.01 7.52 0.49
CA PRO A 159 1.63 8.73 1.01
C PRO A 159 1.89 8.69 2.52
N LEU A 160 0.90 8.30 3.32
CA LEU A 160 1.07 8.24 4.78
C LEU A 160 1.97 7.09 5.22
N THR A 161 2.05 6.01 4.44
CA THR A 161 3.04 4.95 4.70
C THR A 161 4.46 5.46 4.44
N ALA A 162 4.72 6.12 3.32
CA ALA A 162 6.04 6.67 3.01
C ALA A 162 6.49 7.71 4.05
N LEU A 163 5.59 8.62 4.46
CA LEU A 163 5.86 9.55 5.56
C LEU A 163 6.01 8.82 6.90
N GLY A 164 5.22 7.79 7.15
CA GLY A 164 5.32 6.97 8.35
C GLY A 164 6.66 6.25 8.49
N MET A 165 7.29 5.88 7.38
CA MET A 165 8.64 5.30 7.37
C MET A 165 9.69 6.31 7.84
N THR A 166 9.65 7.55 7.32
CA THR A 166 10.59 8.60 7.73
C THR A 166 10.37 9.04 9.17
N GLU A 167 9.11 9.10 9.63
CA GLU A 167 8.76 9.38 11.03
C GLU A 167 9.21 8.27 11.98
N THR A 168 9.02 7.01 11.60
CA THR A 168 9.47 5.86 12.38
C THR A 168 10.99 5.87 12.50
N MET A 169 11.70 6.09 11.39
CA MET A 169 13.17 6.25 11.37
C MET A 169 13.62 7.31 12.39
N GLN A 170 13.03 8.51 12.35
CA GLN A 170 13.40 9.60 13.27
C GLN A 170 13.11 9.25 14.73
N ARG A 171 11.92 8.72 15.02
CA ARG A 171 11.48 8.37 16.39
C ARG A 171 12.28 7.24 17.02
N GLU A 172 12.84 6.36 16.20
CA GLU A 172 13.70 5.25 16.63
C GLU A 172 15.19 5.62 16.56
N ASN A 173 15.51 6.92 16.39
CA ASN A 173 16.86 7.49 16.38
C ASN A 173 17.78 6.95 15.26
N HIS A 174 17.20 6.56 14.13
CA HIS A 174 17.94 6.25 12.91
C HIS A 174 18.13 7.51 12.04
N LYS A 175 19.20 7.56 11.26
CA LYS A 175 19.57 8.74 10.43
C LYS A 175 19.21 8.59 8.94
N ALA A 176 19.11 7.35 8.49
CA ALA A 176 18.88 6.98 7.10
C ALA A 176 18.19 5.61 7.08
N LEU A 177 17.57 5.27 5.95
CA LEU A 177 16.80 4.03 5.81
C LEU A 177 17.11 3.27 4.52
N VAL A 178 16.75 1.99 4.53
CA VAL A 178 16.73 1.11 3.35
C VAL A 178 15.28 0.84 2.97
N HIS A 179 14.96 0.81 1.69
CA HIS A 179 13.63 0.43 1.21
C HIS A 179 13.71 -0.61 0.10
N THR A 180 12.86 -1.64 0.18
CA THR A 180 12.78 -2.69 -0.85
C THR A 180 11.54 -2.53 -1.73
N ALA A 181 11.58 -3.14 -2.93
CA ALA A 181 10.62 -2.87 -4.01
C ALA A 181 10.53 -1.36 -4.30
N ALA A 182 11.70 -0.70 -4.32
CA ALA A 182 11.80 0.76 -4.27
C ALA A 182 11.22 1.46 -5.51
N ALA A 183 11.15 0.78 -6.67
CA ALA A 183 10.52 1.32 -7.86
C ALA A 183 8.96 1.31 -7.82
N SER A 184 8.34 0.76 -6.76
CA SER A 184 6.88 0.84 -6.55
C SER A 184 6.39 2.29 -6.44
N ASN A 185 5.09 2.55 -6.64
CA ASN A 185 4.54 3.91 -6.47
C ASN A 185 4.89 4.49 -5.08
N LEU A 186 4.83 3.68 -4.02
CA LEU A 186 5.21 4.10 -2.68
C LEU A 186 6.71 4.40 -2.58
N GLY A 187 7.57 3.52 -3.09
CA GLY A 187 9.02 3.73 -3.05
C GLY A 187 9.48 4.95 -3.84
N GLN A 188 8.82 5.26 -4.96
CA GLN A 188 9.05 6.50 -5.70
C GLN A 188 8.66 7.75 -4.89
N MET A 189 7.56 7.71 -4.14
CA MET A 189 7.19 8.79 -3.20
C MET A 189 8.23 8.92 -2.09
N LEU A 190 8.62 7.80 -1.47
CA LEU A 190 9.62 7.78 -0.40
C LEU A 190 10.96 8.36 -0.87
N ASN A 191 11.41 8.02 -2.07
CA ASN A 191 12.63 8.60 -2.65
C ASN A 191 12.54 10.13 -2.78
N LYS A 192 11.42 10.65 -3.29
CA LYS A 192 11.21 12.10 -3.41
C LYS A 192 11.17 12.79 -2.04
N ILE A 193 10.52 12.18 -1.04
CA ILE A 193 10.50 12.67 0.34
C ILE A 193 11.93 12.75 0.88
N CYS A 194 12.69 11.66 0.78
CA CYS A 194 14.05 11.60 1.30
C CYS A 194 14.99 12.62 0.64
N ILE A 195 14.89 12.82 -0.69
CA ILE A 195 15.66 13.85 -1.39
C ILE A 195 15.29 15.25 -0.87
N LYS A 196 14.00 15.56 -0.77
CA LYS A 196 13.51 16.86 -0.32
C LYS A 196 13.89 17.17 1.13
N ASP A 197 13.92 16.14 1.97
CA ASP A 197 14.14 16.25 3.41
C ASP A 197 15.61 16.01 3.81
N GLY A 198 16.50 15.74 2.84
CA GLY A 198 17.91 15.46 3.10
C GLY A 198 18.18 14.16 3.85
N ILE A 199 17.29 13.16 3.72
CA ILE A 199 17.40 11.85 4.37
C ILE A 199 18.15 10.88 3.45
N GLY A 200 19.14 10.17 4.00
CA GLY A 200 19.81 9.08 3.29
C GLY A 200 18.84 7.92 3.03
N LEU A 201 18.74 7.49 1.77
CA LEU A 201 17.90 6.36 1.36
C LEU A 201 18.67 5.43 0.44
N VAL A 202 18.78 4.16 0.85
CA VAL A 202 19.26 3.07 -0.03
C VAL A 202 18.05 2.35 -0.62
N ASN A 203 17.91 2.44 -1.94
CA ASN A 203 16.80 1.83 -2.67
C ASN A 203 17.22 0.45 -3.20
N ILE A 204 16.50 -0.60 -2.82
CA ILE A 204 16.70 -1.95 -3.34
C ILE A 204 15.66 -2.28 -4.40
N VAL A 205 16.14 -2.65 -5.58
CA VAL A 205 15.35 -3.10 -6.73
C VAL A 205 15.74 -4.52 -7.15
N ARG A 206 15.08 -5.07 -8.17
CA ARG A 206 15.36 -6.40 -8.71
C ARG A 206 15.58 -6.43 -10.23
N SER A 207 15.74 -5.26 -10.84
CA SER A 207 16.08 -5.15 -12.25
C SER A 207 16.68 -3.80 -12.58
N LYS A 208 17.40 -3.74 -13.71
CA LYS A 208 17.96 -2.51 -14.26
C LYS A 208 16.88 -1.47 -14.61
N GLU A 209 15.75 -1.89 -15.18
CA GLU A 209 14.67 -0.98 -15.56
C GLU A 209 14.08 -0.28 -14.33
N GLN A 210 13.95 -1.01 -13.22
CA GLN A 210 13.54 -0.44 -11.95
C GLN A 210 14.57 0.54 -11.38
N ALA A 211 15.86 0.25 -11.53
CA ALA A 211 16.92 1.17 -11.14
C ALA A 211 16.88 2.46 -11.98
N ASP A 212 16.68 2.33 -13.29
CA ASP A 212 16.62 3.46 -14.22
C ASP A 212 15.41 4.38 -13.91
N ILE A 213 14.27 3.83 -13.48
CA ILE A 213 13.13 4.61 -12.97
C ILE A 213 13.55 5.48 -11.79
N LEU A 214 14.25 4.90 -10.82
CA LEU A 214 14.67 5.61 -9.60
C LEU A 214 15.74 6.67 -9.88
N HIS A 215 16.72 6.37 -10.74
CA HIS A 215 17.72 7.36 -11.14
C HIS A 215 17.10 8.55 -11.89
N LYS A 216 16.09 8.32 -12.74
CA LYS A 216 15.34 9.40 -13.41
C LYS A 216 14.65 10.35 -12.45
N ILE A 217 14.31 9.90 -11.25
CA ILE A 217 13.72 10.72 -10.18
C ILE A 217 14.74 11.13 -9.11
N GLY A 218 16.04 11.06 -9.42
CA GLY A 218 17.12 11.60 -8.60
C GLY A 218 17.64 10.69 -7.49
N ALA A 219 17.28 9.40 -7.47
CA ALA A 219 17.80 8.47 -6.46
C ALA A 219 19.32 8.33 -6.55
N LYS A 220 20.01 8.63 -5.43
CA LYS A 220 21.47 8.54 -5.33
C LYS A 220 21.96 7.10 -5.13
N TYR A 221 21.36 6.38 -4.20
CA TYR A 221 21.75 5.01 -3.85
C TYR A 221 20.67 4.03 -4.32
N VAL A 222 20.98 3.28 -5.36
CA VAL A 222 20.12 2.23 -5.92
C VAL A 222 20.97 0.97 -6.09
N VAL A 223 20.50 -0.15 -5.54
CA VAL A 223 21.19 -1.44 -5.62
C VAL A 223 20.24 -2.52 -6.15
N ASP A 224 20.75 -3.37 -7.03
CA ASP A 224 19.97 -4.46 -7.64
C ASP A 224 20.26 -5.76 -6.90
N SER A 225 19.22 -6.31 -6.26
CA SER A 225 19.25 -7.58 -5.56
C SER A 225 19.59 -8.80 -6.43
N THR A 226 19.51 -8.67 -7.76
CA THR A 226 19.91 -9.72 -8.71
C THR A 226 21.36 -9.63 -9.15
N SER A 227 22.06 -8.53 -8.82
CA SER A 227 23.46 -8.34 -9.16
C SER A 227 24.36 -9.34 -8.40
N PRO A 228 25.38 -9.92 -9.04
CA PRO A 228 26.38 -10.74 -8.34
C PRO A 228 27.16 -9.94 -7.27
N THR A 229 27.21 -8.60 -7.38
CA THR A 229 27.87 -7.70 -6.42
C THR A 229 26.92 -7.08 -5.39
N PHE A 230 25.66 -7.53 -5.33
CA PHE A 230 24.61 -6.92 -4.51
C PHE A 230 25.02 -6.65 -3.06
N MET A 231 25.66 -7.62 -2.39
CA MET A 231 26.07 -7.47 -0.98
C MET A 231 27.13 -6.38 -0.79
N ASP A 232 28.07 -6.26 -1.73
CA ASP A 232 29.14 -5.26 -1.69
C ASP A 232 28.59 -3.86 -2.01
N ASP A 233 27.72 -3.77 -3.01
CA ASP A 233 27.05 -2.52 -3.42
C ASP A 233 26.16 -1.99 -2.28
N LEU A 234 25.37 -2.87 -1.66
CA LEU A 234 24.54 -2.54 -0.50
C LEU A 234 25.40 -2.11 0.68
N THR A 235 26.45 -2.86 1.02
CA THR A 235 27.35 -2.50 2.12
C THR A 235 27.99 -1.13 1.89
N SER A 236 28.44 -0.83 0.67
CA SER A 236 29.04 0.46 0.33
C SER A 236 28.05 1.61 0.49
N ALA A 237 26.82 1.45 -0.01
CA ALA A 237 25.76 2.43 0.17
C ALA A 237 25.39 2.64 1.65
N LEU A 238 25.42 1.57 2.46
CA LEU A 238 25.17 1.64 3.91
C LEU A 238 26.29 2.34 4.67
N VAL A 239 27.55 2.18 4.25
CA VAL A 239 28.68 2.93 4.83
C VAL A 239 28.52 4.43 4.59
N GLU A 240 28.13 4.83 3.37
CA GLU A 240 27.95 6.25 3.04
C GLU A 240 26.73 6.88 3.71
N THR A 241 25.61 6.15 3.78
CA THR A 241 24.34 6.67 4.34
C THR A 241 24.24 6.56 5.85
N GLY A 242 24.91 5.56 6.45
CA GLY A 242 24.71 5.19 7.85
C GLY A 242 23.31 4.63 8.14
N ALA A 243 22.62 4.08 7.13
CA ALA A 243 21.28 3.53 7.31
C ALA A 243 21.30 2.27 8.19
N THR A 244 20.42 2.25 9.18
CA THR A 244 20.33 1.19 10.21
C THR A 244 18.91 0.72 10.47
N ILE A 245 17.95 1.24 9.70
CA ILE A 245 16.57 0.76 9.64
C ILE A 245 16.19 0.46 8.19
N ALA A 246 15.41 -0.59 7.98
CA ALA A 246 14.90 -0.96 6.67
C ALA A 246 13.39 -1.20 6.70
N PHE A 247 12.74 -0.88 5.59
CA PHE A 247 11.33 -1.22 5.34
C PHE A 247 11.25 -2.17 4.15
N ASP A 248 10.94 -3.43 4.45
CA ASP A 248 10.88 -4.52 3.49
C ASP A 248 9.45 -4.82 3.04
N ALA A 249 9.18 -4.61 1.75
CA ALA A 249 7.93 -4.95 1.08
C ALA A 249 7.88 -6.42 0.64
N ILE A 250 9.04 -7.09 0.57
CA ILE A 250 9.17 -8.46 0.08
C ILE A 250 8.71 -9.44 1.15
N GLY A 251 9.30 -9.36 2.35
CA GLY A 251 8.99 -10.19 3.50
C GLY A 251 9.62 -11.57 3.41
N GLY A 252 9.25 -12.36 2.40
CA GLY A 252 9.76 -13.71 2.18
C GLY A 252 11.20 -13.76 1.67
N GLY A 253 11.86 -14.90 1.89
CA GLY A 253 13.22 -15.16 1.43
C GLY A 253 14.30 -14.52 2.30
N LYS A 254 15.44 -14.20 1.69
CA LYS A 254 16.70 -13.87 2.39
C LYS A 254 16.99 -12.37 2.52
N LEU A 255 16.18 -11.51 1.89
CA LEU A 255 16.53 -10.10 1.71
C LEU A 255 16.67 -9.36 3.05
N ALA A 256 15.76 -9.59 4.00
CA ALA A 256 15.87 -9.04 5.35
C ALA A 256 17.19 -9.45 6.04
N SER A 257 17.61 -10.71 5.91
CA SER A 257 18.88 -11.20 6.45
C SER A 257 20.09 -10.56 5.78
N GLN A 258 20.04 -10.38 4.46
CA GLN A 258 21.11 -9.74 3.68
C GLN A 258 21.28 -8.28 4.08
N ILE A 259 20.18 -7.55 4.27
CA ILE A 259 20.19 -6.17 4.74
C ILE A 259 20.85 -6.07 6.12
N LEU A 260 20.41 -6.88 7.08
CA LEU A 260 21.01 -6.89 8.44
C LEU A 260 22.50 -7.24 8.40
N THR A 261 22.89 -8.20 7.55
CA THR A 261 24.29 -8.58 7.36
C THR A 261 25.12 -7.41 6.82
N CYS A 262 24.63 -6.72 5.79
CA CYS A 262 25.33 -5.57 5.20
C CYS A 262 25.39 -4.37 6.17
N MET A 263 24.34 -4.15 6.97
CA MET A 263 24.36 -3.12 8.03
C MET A 263 25.43 -3.42 9.08
N GLU A 264 25.59 -4.68 9.47
CA GLU A 264 26.66 -5.09 10.39
C GLU A 264 28.05 -4.92 9.76
N MET A 265 28.22 -5.34 8.50
CA MET A 265 29.47 -5.14 7.76
C MET A 265 29.83 -3.65 7.68
N ALA A 266 28.86 -2.79 7.38
CA ALA A 266 29.04 -1.34 7.33
C ALA A 266 29.41 -0.76 8.70
N ALA A 267 28.72 -1.18 9.78
CA ALA A 267 29.05 -0.74 11.13
C ALA A 267 30.49 -1.13 11.53
N ASN A 268 30.91 -2.36 11.18
CA ASN A 268 32.24 -2.88 11.50
C ASN A 268 33.38 -2.22 10.70
N LYS A 269 33.10 -1.53 9.58
CA LYS A 269 34.13 -0.71 8.89
C LYS A 269 34.67 0.43 9.76
N THR A 270 33.90 0.85 10.76
CA THR A 270 34.29 1.93 11.69
C THR A 270 34.59 1.42 13.11
N ALA A 271 34.54 0.11 13.34
CA ALA A 271 34.81 -0.49 14.64
C ALA A 271 36.29 -0.31 15.01
N LYS A 272 36.54 0.21 16.22
CA LYS A 272 37.89 0.39 16.77
C LYS A 272 38.39 -0.85 17.51
N GLU A 273 37.47 -1.71 17.93
CA GLU A 273 37.73 -2.85 18.80
C GLU A 273 36.92 -4.06 18.31
N TYR A 274 37.45 -5.26 18.60
CA TYR A 274 36.73 -6.49 18.36
C TYR A 274 35.59 -6.66 19.39
N SER A 275 34.39 -6.96 18.91
CA SER A 275 33.26 -7.35 19.75
C SER A 275 32.85 -8.79 19.46
N ARG A 276 32.82 -9.62 20.51
CA ARG A 276 32.31 -11.00 20.44
C ARG A 276 30.84 -11.07 19.98
N TYR A 277 30.08 -9.98 20.15
CA TYR A 277 28.65 -9.90 19.86
C TYR A 277 28.31 -9.00 18.68
N GLY A 278 29.32 -8.53 17.93
CA GLY A 278 29.16 -7.57 16.85
C GLY A 278 28.94 -6.13 17.35
N SER A 279 28.55 -5.25 16.43
CA SER A 279 28.35 -3.83 16.72
C SER A 279 27.18 -3.59 17.69
N ASN A 280 27.35 -2.57 18.55
CA ASN A 280 26.29 -2.06 19.44
C ASN A 280 25.30 -1.13 18.71
N VAL A 281 25.50 -0.88 17.42
CA VAL A 281 24.53 -0.15 16.59
C VAL A 281 23.31 -1.03 16.37
N TYR A 282 22.14 -0.58 16.84
CA TYR A 282 20.87 -1.29 16.63
C TYR A 282 20.44 -1.25 15.17
N LYS A 283 20.16 -2.43 14.62
CA LYS A 283 19.77 -2.64 13.23
C LYS A 283 18.35 -3.17 13.17
N GLN A 284 17.45 -2.48 12.47
CA GLN A 284 16.04 -2.81 12.43
C GLN A 284 15.58 -3.14 11.01
N VAL A 285 14.78 -4.18 10.83
CA VAL A 285 14.04 -4.43 9.59
C VAL A 285 12.56 -4.58 9.90
N TYR A 286 11.76 -3.68 9.34
CA TYR A 286 10.31 -3.78 9.34
C TYR A 286 9.82 -4.46 8.08
N ILE A 287 9.17 -5.61 8.23
CA ILE A 287 8.41 -6.25 7.15
C ILE A 287 7.03 -5.58 7.12
N TYR A 288 6.80 -4.74 6.10
CA TYR A 288 5.54 -4.01 5.93
C TYR A 288 4.70 -4.53 4.75
N GLY A 289 5.25 -5.48 3.99
CA GLY A 289 4.58 -6.13 2.87
C GLY A 289 4.90 -7.62 2.79
N SER A 290 4.19 -8.32 1.90
CA SER A 290 4.39 -9.75 1.62
C SER A 290 4.26 -9.98 0.11
N LEU A 291 5.12 -9.32 -0.66
CA LEU A 291 5.21 -9.56 -2.10
C LEU A 291 5.75 -10.95 -2.43
N ASP A 292 6.57 -11.51 -1.53
CA ASP A 292 6.97 -12.91 -1.52
C ASP A 292 6.36 -13.59 -0.28
N ASN A 293 5.63 -14.69 -0.51
CA ASN A 293 4.92 -15.44 0.53
C ASN A 293 5.72 -16.65 1.05
N ARG A 294 6.95 -16.85 0.56
CA ARG A 294 7.87 -17.85 1.12
C ARG A 294 8.28 -17.46 2.54
N PRO A 295 8.76 -18.41 3.36
CA PRO A 295 9.30 -18.09 4.68
C PRO A 295 10.40 -17.03 4.64
N THR A 296 10.43 -16.15 5.63
CA THR A 296 11.59 -15.26 5.88
C THR A 296 12.73 -16.09 6.45
N GLU A 297 13.91 -16.04 5.81
CA GLU A 297 15.09 -16.80 6.19
C GLU A 297 16.16 -15.88 6.78
N LEU A 298 16.59 -16.15 8.03
CA LEU A 298 17.61 -15.36 8.75
C LEU A 298 18.86 -16.20 9.08
N SER A 299 20.03 -15.79 8.59
CA SER A 299 21.32 -16.48 8.83
C SER A 299 22.08 -16.00 10.08
N ARG A 300 21.64 -14.91 10.71
CA ARG A 300 22.20 -14.34 11.96
C ARG A 300 23.70 -13.98 11.91
N ALA A 301 24.19 -13.54 10.75
CA ALA A 301 25.56 -13.06 10.57
C ALA A 301 25.76 -11.57 10.93
N PHE A 302 24.98 -11.04 11.88
CA PHE A 302 24.84 -9.59 12.14
C PHE A 302 24.84 -9.20 13.63
N GLY A 303 25.58 -9.96 14.44
CA GLY A 303 25.69 -9.71 15.89
C GLY A 303 24.39 -9.96 16.66
N LEU A 304 24.27 -9.38 17.85
CA LEU A 304 23.10 -9.53 18.74
C LEU A 304 22.23 -8.27 18.86
N THR A 305 22.64 -7.15 18.25
CA THR A 305 21.94 -5.86 18.36
C THR A 305 21.06 -5.62 17.14
N TRP A 306 19.95 -6.35 17.04
CA TRP A 306 19.05 -6.27 15.88
C TRP A 306 17.57 -6.57 16.22
N GLY A 307 16.67 -6.20 15.31
CA GLY A 307 15.26 -6.55 15.36
C GLY A 307 14.66 -6.79 13.97
N VAL A 308 13.70 -7.71 13.90
CA VAL A 308 12.81 -7.90 12.74
C VAL A 308 11.38 -7.92 13.26
N GLY A 309 10.51 -7.11 12.68
CA GLY A 309 9.11 -7.02 13.11
C GLY A 309 8.17 -6.58 12.00
N GLY A 310 6.86 -6.72 12.24
CA GLY A 310 5.85 -6.18 11.35
C GLY A 310 5.70 -4.66 11.53
N TRP A 311 5.37 -3.96 10.45
CA TRP A 311 4.97 -2.55 10.50
C TRP A 311 3.67 -2.35 9.73
N LEU A 312 2.74 -1.59 10.31
CA LEU A 312 1.44 -1.33 9.69
C LEU A 312 1.05 0.13 9.91
N LEU A 313 0.48 0.75 8.87
CA LEU A 313 0.10 2.16 8.87
C LEU A 313 -0.90 2.49 9.99
N THR A 314 -1.96 1.70 10.16
CA THR A 314 -3.03 2.03 11.11
C THR A 314 -2.53 2.07 12.57
N PRO A 315 -1.81 1.04 13.09
CA PRO A 315 -1.18 1.13 14.40
C PRO A 315 -0.18 2.29 14.53
N PHE A 316 0.59 2.58 13.47
CA PHE A 316 1.51 3.72 13.48
C PHE A 316 0.78 5.06 13.63
N LEU A 317 -0.28 5.30 12.85
CA LEU A 317 -1.08 6.52 12.94
C LEU A 317 -1.70 6.67 14.34
N GLN A 318 -2.23 5.58 14.91
CA GLN A 318 -2.73 5.57 16.29
C GLN A 318 -1.64 5.96 17.30
N LYS A 319 -0.41 5.46 17.13
CA LYS A 319 0.73 5.74 18.02
C LYS A 319 1.17 7.21 17.99
N ILE A 320 1.16 7.86 16.82
CA ILE A 320 1.62 9.27 16.69
C ILE A 320 0.54 10.29 17.09
N GLY A 321 -0.73 9.88 17.13
CA GLY A 321 -1.84 10.72 17.58
C GLY A 321 -2.35 11.74 16.53
N PRO A 322 -3.51 12.35 16.78
CA PRO A 322 -4.28 13.11 15.78
C PRO A 322 -3.56 14.36 15.25
N ALA A 323 -2.77 15.06 16.09
CA ALA A 323 -2.05 16.24 15.67
C ALA A 323 -1.00 15.92 14.58
N GLU A 324 -0.21 14.87 14.80
CA GLU A 324 0.79 14.42 13.83
C GLU A 324 0.13 13.84 12.57
N ILE A 325 -0.97 13.09 12.70
CA ILE A 325 -1.76 12.65 11.55
C ILE A 325 -2.20 13.86 10.71
N GLY A 326 -2.68 14.93 11.34
CA GLY A 326 -3.07 16.17 10.67
C GLY A 326 -1.93 16.80 9.89
N ARG A 327 -0.73 16.90 10.50
CA ARG A 327 0.48 17.42 9.84
C ARG A 327 0.87 16.59 8.63
N LEU A 328 0.89 15.25 8.74
CA LEU A 328 1.21 14.37 7.62
C LEU A 328 0.18 14.52 6.49
N ARG A 329 -1.12 14.53 6.81
CA ARG A 329 -2.20 14.72 5.82
C ARG A 329 -2.09 16.06 5.10
N GLN A 330 -1.77 17.13 5.82
CA GLN A 330 -1.56 18.46 5.23
C GLN A 330 -0.39 18.48 4.25
N ARG A 331 0.73 17.81 4.58
CA ARG A 331 1.86 17.68 3.65
C ARG A 331 1.43 16.95 2.39
N VAL A 332 0.70 15.84 2.51
CA VAL A 332 0.17 15.12 1.35
C VAL A 332 -0.72 16.02 0.49
N ALA A 333 -1.61 16.79 1.11
CA ALA A 333 -2.47 17.75 0.40
C ALA A 333 -1.66 18.76 -0.42
N SER A 334 -0.61 19.33 0.19
CA SER A 334 0.24 20.36 -0.43
C SER A 334 1.13 19.84 -1.56
N GLU A 335 1.40 18.54 -1.59
CA GLU A 335 2.34 17.91 -2.53
C GLU A 335 1.68 16.79 -3.35
N LEU A 336 0.34 16.77 -3.40
CA LEU A 336 -0.45 15.68 -3.99
C LEU A 336 -0.07 15.39 -5.43
N LYS A 337 0.16 16.44 -6.23
CA LYS A 337 0.51 16.35 -7.66
C LYS A 337 2.01 16.34 -7.93
N THR A 338 2.86 16.32 -6.90
CA THR A 338 4.32 16.36 -7.03
C THR A 338 4.99 15.17 -6.33
N THR A 339 5.25 15.28 -5.04
CA THR A 339 5.88 14.23 -4.23
C THR A 339 5.00 12.98 -4.19
N PHE A 340 3.69 13.17 -4.02
CA PHE A 340 2.71 12.09 -3.82
C PHE A 340 1.91 11.73 -5.07
N ALA A 341 2.37 12.18 -6.24
CA ALA A 341 1.72 11.84 -7.50
C ALA A 341 1.71 10.31 -7.71
N SER A 342 0.54 9.75 -7.97
CA SER A 342 0.36 8.35 -8.35
C SER A 342 0.20 8.21 -9.86
N HIS A 343 0.79 7.17 -10.43
CA HIS A 343 0.57 6.79 -11.82
C HIS A 343 -0.28 5.52 -11.88
N TYR A 344 -1.22 5.50 -12.82
CA TYR A 344 -2.07 4.36 -13.14
C TYR A 344 -2.01 4.10 -14.65
N THR A 345 -1.88 2.84 -15.05
CA THR A 345 -1.80 2.46 -16.47
C THR A 345 -3.17 2.20 -17.09
N GLN A 346 -4.15 1.84 -16.27
CA GLN A 346 -5.47 1.46 -16.76
C GLN A 346 -6.54 1.89 -15.76
N THR A 347 -7.65 2.41 -16.29
CA THR A 347 -8.87 2.68 -15.53
C THR A 347 -9.97 1.71 -15.94
N VAL A 348 -10.46 0.90 -15.00
CA VAL A 348 -11.47 -0.15 -15.22
C VAL A 348 -12.78 0.13 -14.46
N SER A 349 -13.91 -0.39 -14.93
CA SER A 349 -15.17 -0.41 -14.18
C SER A 349 -15.15 -1.52 -13.11
N LEU A 350 -16.20 -1.61 -12.28
CA LEU A 350 -16.37 -2.74 -11.34
C LEU A 350 -16.45 -4.09 -12.08
N GLN A 351 -17.17 -4.13 -13.21
CA GLN A 351 -17.30 -5.34 -14.03
C GLN A 351 -15.97 -5.71 -14.67
N GLU A 352 -15.27 -4.73 -15.25
CA GLU A 352 -13.95 -4.94 -15.85
C GLU A 352 -12.91 -5.39 -14.82
N THR A 353 -13.05 -4.99 -13.55
CA THR A 353 -12.22 -5.48 -12.44
C THR A 353 -12.33 -6.99 -12.26
N LEU A 354 -13.49 -7.59 -12.57
CA LEU A 354 -13.73 -9.03 -12.48
C LEU A 354 -13.49 -9.78 -13.79
N GLN A 355 -12.80 -9.18 -14.78
CA GLN A 355 -12.36 -9.90 -15.98
C GLN A 355 -11.03 -10.60 -15.74
N LEU A 356 -10.95 -11.91 -15.99
CA LEU A 356 -9.73 -12.72 -15.75
C LEU A 356 -8.48 -12.14 -16.43
N SER A 357 -8.61 -11.52 -17.61
CA SER A 357 -7.52 -10.84 -18.30
C SER A 357 -6.95 -9.66 -17.50
N ASN A 358 -7.81 -8.85 -16.89
CA ASN A 358 -7.39 -7.75 -16.02
C ASN A 358 -6.82 -8.28 -14.69
N ILE A 359 -7.44 -9.30 -14.09
CA ILE A 359 -6.93 -9.94 -12.86
C ILE A 359 -5.50 -10.45 -13.06
N ALA A 360 -5.24 -11.09 -14.20
CA ALA A 360 -3.92 -11.61 -14.54
C ALA A 360 -2.84 -10.52 -14.64
N ILE A 361 -3.21 -9.26 -14.86
CA ILE A 361 -2.28 -8.12 -14.90
C ILE A 361 -2.13 -7.53 -13.50
N TYR A 362 -3.20 -7.00 -12.91
CA TYR A 362 -3.08 -6.25 -11.65
C TYR A 362 -2.63 -7.14 -10.48
N ASN A 363 -2.91 -8.45 -10.50
CA ASN A 363 -2.51 -9.35 -9.41
C ASN A 363 -1.01 -9.66 -9.40
N LYS A 364 -0.29 -9.40 -10.50
CA LYS A 364 1.18 -9.52 -10.55
C LYS A 364 1.89 -8.47 -9.71
N ARG A 365 1.23 -7.34 -9.42
CA ARG A 365 1.79 -6.22 -8.64
C ARG A 365 3.08 -5.69 -9.28
N SER A 366 3.15 -5.70 -10.61
CA SER A 366 4.32 -5.25 -11.37
C SER A 366 4.54 -3.74 -11.20
N THR A 367 5.79 -3.32 -11.25
CA THR A 367 6.15 -1.90 -11.26
C THR A 367 5.48 -1.19 -12.44
N GLY A 368 4.83 -0.06 -12.16
CA GLY A 368 4.19 0.75 -13.19
C GLY A 368 2.83 0.26 -13.66
N GLU A 369 2.38 -0.95 -13.33
CA GLU A 369 1.11 -1.52 -13.81
C GLU A 369 -0.05 -1.34 -12.82
N LYS A 370 -0.11 -0.19 -12.12
CA LYS A 370 -1.16 0.04 -11.11
C LYS A 370 -2.49 0.34 -11.80
N PHE A 371 -3.53 -0.37 -11.39
CA PHE A 371 -4.89 -0.16 -11.92
C PHE A 371 -5.65 0.82 -11.03
N LEU A 372 -6.52 1.59 -11.67
CA LEU A 372 -7.53 2.42 -11.03
C LEU A 372 -8.91 1.85 -11.38
N ILE A 373 -9.78 1.68 -10.39
CA ILE A 373 -11.19 1.37 -10.64
C ILE A 373 -11.95 2.69 -10.62
N ASN A 374 -12.78 2.96 -11.61
CA ASN A 374 -13.84 3.94 -11.52
C ASN A 374 -15.17 3.17 -11.34
N PRO A 375 -15.71 3.08 -10.12
CA PRO A 375 -16.88 2.26 -9.87
C PRO A 375 -18.14 2.68 -10.63
N ASN A 376 -18.23 3.96 -11.02
CA ASN A 376 -19.33 4.51 -11.81
C ASN A 376 -18.97 4.66 -13.30
N LYS A 377 -17.90 4.02 -13.78
CA LYS A 377 -17.58 3.92 -15.22
C LYS A 377 -18.61 3.00 -15.89
N GLY A 378 -19.47 3.58 -16.72
CA GLY A 378 -20.51 2.89 -17.48
C GLY A 378 -21.37 3.88 -18.24
#